data_AF-A0A7G1KS60-F1
#
_entry.id   AF-A0A7G1KS60-F1
#
_cell.length_a   1.000
_cell.length_b   1.000
_cell.length_c   1.000
_cell.angle_alpha   90.00
_cell.angle_beta   90.00
_cell.angle_gamma   90.00
#
_symmetry.space_group_name_H-M   'P 1'
#
loop_
_entity.id
_entity.type
_entity.pdbx_description
1 polymer ?
#
loop_
_entity_poly.entity_id
_entity_poly.type
_entity_poly.pdbx_seq_one_letter_code
_entity_poly.pdbx_strand_id
1 'polypeptide(L)'
;MELSAIEQQVSDDRRTAAAERSPEAELRLATSLCELARAFLATKEQGAGRDRAPAALEPAQEAVLIRLRWLANGHVSAQFAGQVQEALRLFEQAARTIGHRELATSTIRQACDAYHHVAQRYPMAAGVCADGLSKCGVWLCRLDPESAVAASSEAVRIRAGLFATEPDSAGRYLASLNMLLRTLMIGRPRKQALAMYRERYSAWTTQAMATRLREIRIEDVDFTSKTRAALVKLECPTLERAGYLTQQQILYQTSGDLTTIEEINWKLGLVGLKPLAAGALADPPSKPVEIGSSFGALSVRCAAPDALLQVRAAVIAAYEADGAFPADSAVFQGVHETHWHIPDPELNLAERLGDDVVLIERSGGSWISVMSLHWELTPVGRHPLAQRLSQRWPVIAVNTTENMSYELCWYADGVATQYAALGRPAGQPPLEEPLAPLDFAALADYGADYASETQVRSAFGNSPMFAKLTHLPVSGIRQAGQSRPLADYGEQVLFFQRGRD
;
A
#
# COMPACT_ATOMS: atom_id res chain seq x y z
N MET A 1 -36.21 23.03 7.16
CA MET A 1 -36.95 24.19 6.62
C MET A 1 -37.46 23.79 5.25
N GLU A 2 -38.74 24.01 4.96
CA GLU A 2 -39.33 23.71 3.64
C GLU A 2 -38.65 24.55 2.55
N LEU A 3 -38.39 23.96 1.38
CA LEU A 3 -37.66 24.62 0.28
C LEU A 3 -38.33 25.94 -0.16
N SER A 4 -39.66 26.00 -0.14
CA SER A 4 -40.45 27.19 -0.46
C SER A 4 -40.20 28.35 0.52
N ALA A 5 -39.96 28.06 1.80
CA ALA A 5 -39.64 29.09 2.78
C ALA A 5 -38.24 29.68 2.53
N ILE A 6 -37.29 28.86 2.09
CA ILE A 6 -35.94 29.32 1.72
C ILE A 6 -35.99 30.17 0.44
N GLU A 7 -36.78 29.78 -0.57
CA GLU A 7 -36.98 30.56 -1.80
C GLU A 7 -37.62 31.94 -1.52
N GLN A 8 -38.59 31.99 -0.59
CA GLN A 8 -39.19 33.25 -0.15
C GLN A 8 -38.17 34.14 0.58
N GLN A 9 -37.38 33.55 1.50
CA GLN A 9 -36.34 34.27 2.23
C GLN A 9 -35.30 34.91 1.28
N VAL A 10 -34.83 34.17 0.27
CA VAL A 10 -33.92 34.71 -0.75
C VAL A 10 -34.54 35.85 -1.54
N SER A 11 -35.83 35.75 -1.88
CA SER A 11 -36.55 36.81 -2.59
C SER A 11 -36.65 38.09 -1.75
N ASP A 12 -36.87 37.96 -0.45
CA ASP A 12 -36.95 39.06 0.50
C ASP A 12 -35.58 39.71 0.72
N ASP A 13 -34.53 38.91 0.90
CA ASP A 13 -33.15 39.39 1.03
C ASP A 13 -32.68 40.08 -0.24
N ARG A 14 -33.05 39.58 -1.43
CA ARG A 14 -32.69 40.20 -2.71
C ARG A 14 -33.35 41.57 -2.88
N ARG A 15 -34.61 41.72 -2.48
CA ARG A 15 -35.29 43.03 -2.45
C ARG A 15 -34.62 44.00 -1.49
N THR A 16 -34.24 43.52 -0.31
CA THR A 16 -33.55 44.31 0.72
C THR A 16 -32.18 44.78 0.24
N ALA A 17 -31.36 43.88 -0.32
CA ALA A 17 -30.05 44.20 -0.87
C ALA A 17 -30.12 45.24 -1.99
N ALA A 18 -31.12 45.14 -2.88
CA ALA A 18 -31.32 46.11 -3.96
C ALA A 18 -31.74 47.50 -3.45
N ALA A 19 -32.53 47.56 -2.37
CA ALA A 19 -33.02 48.80 -1.77
C ALA A 19 -31.95 49.50 -0.91
N GLU A 20 -31.28 48.76 -0.03
CA GLU A 20 -30.34 49.33 0.94
C GLU A 20 -28.93 49.52 0.36
N ARG A 21 -28.51 48.67 -0.58
CA ARG A 21 -27.14 48.65 -1.17
C ARG A 21 -26.03 48.69 -0.10
N SER A 22 -26.30 48.10 1.06
CA SER A 22 -25.37 48.01 2.18
C SER A 22 -24.57 46.70 2.13
N PRO A 23 -23.33 46.68 2.68
CA PRO A 23 -22.57 45.43 2.82
C PRO A 23 -23.34 44.37 3.60
N GLU A 24 -24.03 44.76 4.68
CA GLU A 24 -24.78 43.82 5.53
C GLU A 24 -25.94 43.16 4.78
N ALA A 25 -26.67 43.92 3.96
CA ALA A 25 -27.78 43.39 3.17
C ALA A 25 -27.28 42.46 2.05
N GLU A 26 -26.21 42.82 1.35
CA GLU A 26 -25.61 41.95 0.31
C GLU A 26 -25.02 40.65 0.91
N LEU A 27 -24.36 40.72 2.06
CA LEU A 27 -23.81 39.53 2.72
C LEU A 27 -24.88 38.62 3.33
N ARG A 28 -26.01 39.20 3.77
CA ARG A 28 -27.20 38.44 4.16
C ARG A 28 -27.79 37.67 2.98
N LEU A 29 -27.96 38.36 1.85
CA LEU A 29 -28.37 37.72 0.59
C LEU A 29 -27.41 36.59 0.19
N ALA A 30 -26.09 36.82 0.23
CA ALA A 30 -25.13 35.77 -0.08
C ALA A 30 -25.21 34.55 0.87
N THR A 31 -25.70 34.75 2.11
CA THR A 31 -25.91 33.67 3.08
C THR A 31 -27.16 32.85 2.73
N SER A 32 -28.29 33.50 2.48
CA SER A 32 -29.53 32.82 2.09
C SER A 32 -29.42 32.13 0.73
N LEU A 33 -28.65 32.70 -0.21
CA LEU A 33 -28.32 32.04 -1.49
C LEU A 33 -27.52 30.73 -1.30
N CYS A 34 -26.56 30.70 -0.36
CA CYS A 34 -25.85 29.46 -0.03
C CYS A 34 -26.78 28.41 0.61
N GLU A 35 -27.74 28.83 1.43
CA GLU A 35 -28.75 27.94 2.01
C GLU A 35 -29.67 27.37 0.94
N LEU A 36 -30.12 28.20 -0.01
CA LEU A 36 -30.94 27.78 -1.15
C LEU A 36 -30.19 26.78 -2.04
N ALA A 37 -28.94 27.07 -2.39
CA ALA A 37 -28.12 26.15 -3.19
C ALA A 37 -27.91 24.79 -2.49
N ARG A 38 -27.68 24.78 -1.17
CA ARG A 38 -27.62 23.53 -0.38
C ARG A 38 -28.93 22.77 -0.39
N ALA A 39 -30.05 23.46 -0.22
CA ALA A 39 -31.37 22.85 -0.26
C ALA A 39 -31.69 22.22 -1.63
N PHE A 40 -31.31 22.89 -2.73
CA PHE A 40 -31.43 22.32 -4.07
C PHE A 40 -30.58 21.07 -4.26
N LEU A 41 -29.32 21.07 -3.83
CA LEU A 41 -28.46 19.88 -3.92
C LEU A 41 -29.01 18.69 -3.11
N ALA A 42 -29.58 18.96 -1.93
CA ALA A 42 -30.16 17.92 -1.07
C ALA A 42 -31.37 17.21 -1.70
N THR A 43 -32.07 17.84 -2.66
CA THR A 43 -33.21 17.20 -3.36
C THR A 43 -32.81 15.93 -4.13
N LYS A 44 -31.55 15.83 -4.55
CA LYS A 44 -31.00 14.64 -5.21
C LYS A 44 -30.79 13.47 -4.25
N GLU A 45 -30.43 13.75 -3.00
CA GLU A 45 -30.11 12.74 -1.98
C GLU A 45 -31.38 12.17 -1.34
N GLN A 46 -32.46 12.96 -1.26
CA GLN A 46 -33.67 12.59 -0.54
C GLN A 46 -34.62 11.68 -1.34
N GLY A 47 -34.45 11.53 -2.66
CA GLY A 47 -35.12 10.52 -3.50
C GLY A 47 -36.66 10.60 -3.60
N ALA A 48 -37.33 11.40 -2.77
CA ALA A 48 -38.78 11.44 -2.62
C ALA A 48 -39.47 12.54 -3.48
N GLY A 49 -38.71 13.34 -4.24
CA GLY A 49 -39.23 14.45 -5.03
C GLY A 49 -38.49 14.67 -6.35
N ARG A 50 -38.94 15.65 -7.14
CA ARG A 50 -38.26 16.06 -8.39
C ARG A 50 -36.85 16.56 -8.07
N ASP A 51 -35.84 16.02 -8.75
CA ASP A 51 -34.46 16.50 -8.64
C ASP A 51 -34.38 17.98 -9.10
N ARG A 52 -34.10 18.87 -8.15
CA ARG A 52 -33.88 20.30 -8.37
C ARG A 52 -32.41 20.68 -8.19
N ALA A 53 -31.49 19.72 -8.06
CA ALA A 53 -30.07 20.00 -7.92
C ALA A 53 -29.48 20.86 -9.06
N PRO A 54 -29.97 20.79 -10.32
CA PRO A 54 -29.53 21.72 -11.36
C PRO A 54 -29.83 23.20 -11.08
N ALA A 55 -30.84 23.52 -10.26
CA ALA A 55 -31.16 24.89 -9.88
C ALA A 55 -30.18 25.48 -8.85
N ALA A 56 -29.26 24.67 -8.30
CA ALA A 56 -28.28 25.12 -7.31
C ALA A 56 -27.18 26.04 -7.88
N LEU A 57 -26.96 26.02 -9.20
CA LEU A 57 -25.80 26.68 -9.82
C LEU A 57 -25.86 28.20 -9.72
N GLU A 58 -26.97 28.82 -10.17
CA GLU A 58 -27.13 30.27 -10.15
C GLU A 58 -27.02 30.87 -8.74
N PRO A 59 -27.76 30.39 -7.72
CA PRO A 59 -27.64 30.95 -6.37
C PRO A 59 -26.24 30.75 -5.78
N ALA A 60 -25.58 29.61 -6.05
CA ALA A 60 -24.21 29.39 -5.61
C ALA A 60 -23.23 30.36 -6.28
N GLN A 61 -23.38 30.63 -7.58
CA GLN A 61 -22.55 31.56 -8.31
C GLN A 61 -22.72 32.99 -7.81
N GLU A 62 -23.97 33.46 -7.68
CA GLU A 62 -24.27 34.81 -7.21
C GLU A 62 -23.71 35.04 -5.79
N ALA A 63 -23.84 34.06 -4.89
CA ALA A 63 -23.26 34.11 -3.55
C ALA A 63 -21.73 34.26 -3.59
N VAL A 64 -21.05 33.52 -4.47
CA VAL A 64 -19.59 33.64 -4.66
C VAL A 64 -19.22 35.04 -5.14
N LEU A 65 -19.90 35.55 -6.17
CA LEU A 65 -19.59 36.85 -6.77
C LEU A 65 -19.80 38.01 -5.78
N ILE A 66 -20.86 37.97 -4.97
CA ILE A 66 -21.08 38.96 -3.90
C ILE A 66 -19.93 38.91 -2.90
N ARG A 67 -19.57 37.71 -2.42
CA ARG A 67 -18.52 37.57 -1.40
C ARG A 67 -17.14 37.96 -1.92
N LEU A 68 -16.80 37.63 -3.16
CA LEU A 68 -15.53 38.03 -3.79
C LEU A 68 -15.43 39.54 -3.98
N ARG A 69 -16.54 40.20 -4.35
CA ARG A 69 -16.60 41.67 -4.47
C ARG A 69 -16.27 42.35 -3.14
N TRP A 70 -16.90 41.90 -2.06
CA TRP A 70 -16.63 42.46 -0.73
C TRP A 70 -15.23 42.12 -0.22
N LEU A 71 -14.71 40.94 -0.55
CA LEU A 71 -13.33 40.58 -0.27
C LEU A 71 -12.36 41.57 -0.95
N ALA A 72 -12.55 41.84 -2.23
CA ALA A 72 -11.75 42.79 -3.00
C ALA A 72 -11.84 44.23 -2.45
N ASN A 73 -13.02 44.61 -1.93
CA ASN A 73 -13.24 45.92 -1.32
C ASN A 73 -12.71 46.05 0.12
N GLY A 74 -12.04 45.03 0.66
CA GLY A 74 -11.34 45.13 1.95
C GLY A 74 -12.08 44.52 3.14
N HIS A 75 -13.15 43.75 2.94
CA HIS A 75 -13.72 42.91 3.99
C HIS A 75 -12.84 41.68 4.22
N VAL A 76 -11.66 41.89 4.82
CA VAL A 76 -10.63 40.87 4.99
C VAL A 76 -10.56 40.40 6.45
N SER A 77 -11.42 39.45 6.81
CA SER A 77 -11.33 38.73 8.09
C SER A 77 -11.18 37.23 7.86
N ALA A 78 -10.60 36.52 8.83
CA ALA A 78 -10.47 35.06 8.75
C ALA A 78 -11.83 34.37 8.63
N GLN A 79 -12.83 34.85 9.37
CA GLN A 79 -14.21 34.35 9.29
C GLN A 79 -14.79 34.57 7.88
N PHE A 80 -14.61 35.76 7.31
CA PHE A 80 -15.13 36.07 5.99
C PHE A 80 -14.45 35.26 4.88
N ALA A 81 -13.13 35.08 4.96
CA ALA A 81 -12.41 34.21 4.04
C ALA A 81 -12.93 32.76 4.10
N GLY A 82 -13.26 32.26 5.29
CA GLY A 82 -13.92 30.96 5.46
C GLY A 82 -15.27 30.89 4.75
N GLN A 83 -16.08 31.95 4.83
CA GLN A 83 -17.36 32.03 4.12
C GLN A 83 -17.21 32.07 2.60
N VAL A 84 -16.20 32.78 2.08
CA VAL A 84 -15.88 32.80 0.64
C VAL A 84 -15.50 31.39 0.17
N GLN A 85 -14.64 30.69 0.93
CA GLN A 85 -14.22 29.33 0.60
C GLN A 85 -15.38 28.33 0.63
N GLU A 86 -16.30 28.45 1.58
CA GLU A 86 -17.50 27.61 1.65
C GLU A 86 -18.44 27.86 0.47
N ALA A 87 -18.65 29.13 0.09
CA ALA A 87 -19.45 29.49 -1.08
C ALA A 87 -18.84 28.92 -2.38
N LEU A 88 -17.52 29.02 -2.53
CA LEU A 88 -16.81 28.45 -3.69
C LEU A 88 -16.89 26.91 -3.74
N ARG A 89 -16.78 26.24 -2.58
CA ARG A 89 -16.97 24.78 -2.47
C ARG A 89 -18.37 24.36 -2.91
N LEU A 90 -19.39 25.10 -2.46
CA LEU A 90 -20.78 24.84 -2.83
C LEU A 90 -21.02 25.08 -4.33
N PHE A 91 -20.43 26.14 -4.89
CA PHE A 91 -20.48 26.42 -6.33
C PHE A 91 -19.81 25.31 -7.15
N GLU A 92 -18.64 24.83 -6.76
CA GLU A 92 -17.98 23.71 -7.44
C GLU A 92 -18.85 22.45 -7.43
N GLN A 93 -19.46 22.13 -6.29
CA GLN A 93 -20.37 20.99 -6.16
C GLN A 93 -21.59 21.14 -7.09
N ALA A 94 -22.18 22.34 -7.17
CA ALA A 94 -23.29 22.63 -8.07
C ALA A 94 -22.87 22.55 -9.55
N ALA A 95 -21.73 23.13 -9.92
CA ALA A 95 -21.21 23.09 -11.29
C ALA A 95 -20.91 21.67 -11.76
N ARG A 96 -20.36 20.82 -10.88
CA ARG A 96 -20.08 19.41 -11.16
C ARG A 96 -21.37 18.60 -11.39
N THR A 97 -22.44 18.92 -10.66
CA THR A 97 -23.74 18.23 -10.80
C THR A 97 -24.32 18.37 -12.21
N ILE A 98 -24.09 19.50 -12.87
CA ILE A 98 -24.70 19.84 -14.16
C ILE A 98 -23.70 19.72 -15.32
N GLY A 99 -22.40 19.76 -15.04
CA GLY A 99 -21.35 19.66 -16.06
C GLY A 99 -21.07 20.98 -16.80
N HIS A 100 -21.48 22.13 -16.28
CA HIS A 100 -21.24 23.46 -16.86
C HIS A 100 -19.79 23.93 -16.65
N ARG A 101 -18.86 23.34 -17.42
CA ARG A 101 -17.41 23.58 -17.29
C ARG A 101 -17.00 25.03 -17.55
N GLU A 102 -17.56 25.68 -18.57
CA GLU A 102 -17.14 27.03 -18.96
C GLU A 102 -17.47 28.09 -17.89
N LEU A 103 -18.68 28.03 -17.33
CA LEU A 103 -19.11 28.92 -16.24
C LEU A 103 -18.31 28.67 -14.96
N ALA A 104 -18.01 27.40 -14.66
CA ALA A 104 -17.14 27.04 -13.55
C ALA A 104 -15.75 27.66 -13.71
N THR A 105 -15.15 27.49 -14.89
CA THR A 105 -13.83 28.07 -15.21
C THR A 105 -13.82 29.59 -15.07
N SER A 106 -14.81 30.30 -15.64
CA SER A 106 -14.84 31.77 -15.60
C SER A 106 -15.00 32.31 -14.17
N THR A 107 -15.86 31.69 -13.37
CA THR A 107 -16.10 32.10 -11.97
C THR A 107 -14.88 31.81 -11.09
N ILE A 108 -14.22 30.66 -11.27
CA ILE A 108 -13.01 30.32 -10.51
C ILE A 108 -11.84 31.23 -10.91
N ARG A 109 -11.70 31.61 -12.18
CA ARG A 109 -10.70 32.61 -12.61
C ARG A 109 -10.93 33.97 -11.94
N GLN A 110 -12.18 34.45 -11.88
CA GLN A 110 -12.49 35.68 -11.13
C GLN A 110 -12.14 35.57 -9.64
N ALA A 111 -12.32 34.39 -9.04
CA ALA A 111 -11.86 34.15 -7.67
C ALA A 111 -10.33 34.24 -7.54
N CYS A 112 -9.56 33.69 -8.49
CA CYS A 112 -8.11 33.83 -8.54
C CYS A 112 -7.70 35.30 -8.60
N ASP A 113 -8.30 36.08 -9.48
CA ASP A 113 -7.99 37.51 -9.66
C ASP A 113 -8.30 38.30 -8.39
N ALA A 114 -9.44 38.03 -7.74
CA ALA A 114 -9.80 38.64 -6.48
C ALA A 114 -8.80 38.29 -5.36
N TYR A 115 -8.43 37.02 -5.21
CA TYR A 115 -7.44 36.61 -4.21
C TYR A 115 -6.07 37.23 -4.47
N HIS A 116 -5.65 37.32 -5.73
CA HIS A 116 -4.40 37.97 -6.12
C HIS A 116 -4.40 39.46 -5.76
N HIS A 117 -5.47 40.17 -6.14
CA HIS A 117 -5.63 41.59 -5.82
C HIS A 117 -5.63 41.85 -4.31
N VAL A 118 -6.36 41.04 -3.55
CA VAL A 118 -6.49 41.16 -2.09
C VAL A 118 -5.15 40.87 -1.40
N ALA A 119 -4.41 39.86 -1.84
CA ALA A 119 -3.09 39.54 -1.27
C ALA A 119 -2.08 40.69 -1.46
N GLN A 120 -2.16 41.42 -2.57
CA GLN A 120 -1.30 42.59 -2.83
C GLN A 120 -1.71 43.80 -1.99
N ARG A 121 -3.02 44.06 -1.89
CA ARG A 121 -3.56 45.26 -1.22
C ARG A 121 -3.59 45.14 0.31
N TYR A 122 -3.78 43.93 0.82
CA TYR A 122 -3.97 43.64 2.25
C TYR A 122 -2.99 42.54 2.70
N PRO A 123 -1.75 42.89 3.12
CA PRO A 123 -0.73 41.90 3.51
C PRO A 123 -1.20 40.93 4.60
N MET A 124 -2.00 41.42 5.55
CA MET A 124 -2.61 40.59 6.62
C MET A 124 -3.56 39.50 6.10
N ALA A 125 -4.06 39.61 4.87
CA ALA A 125 -4.92 38.63 4.22
C ALA A 125 -4.14 37.68 3.28
N ALA A 126 -2.85 37.90 3.06
CA ALA A 126 -2.07 37.15 2.08
C ALA A 126 -2.11 35.62 2.33
N GLY A 127 -2.06 35.20 3.60
CA GLY A 127 -2.14 33.79 3.98
C GLY A 127 -3.46 33.13 3.56
N VAL A 128 -4.59 33.79 3.79
CA VAL A 128 -5.91 33.24 3.42
C VAL A 128 -6.13 33.27 1.90
N CYS A 129 -5.58 34.28 1.22
CA CYS A 129 -5.59 34.35 -0.24
C CYS A 129 -4.78 33.22 -0.88
N ALA A 130 -3.62 32.86 -0.30
CA ALA A 130 -2.83 31.73 -0.78
C ALA A 130 -3.58 30.38 -0.64
N ASP A 131 -4.37 30.21 0.43
CA ASP A 131 -5.23 29.03 0.60
C ASP A 131 -6.37 29.02 -0.43
N GLY A 132 -6.98 30.18 -0.69
CA GLY A 132 -7.98 30.36 -1.73
C GLY A 132 -7.45 30.00 -3.12
N LEU A 133 -6.29 30.56 -3.50
CA LEU A 133 -5.60 30.28 -4.76
C LEU A 133 -5.22 28.80 -4.90
N SER A 134 -4.77 28.15 -3.82
CA SER A 134 -4.46 26.72 -3.84
C SER A 134 -5.71 25.87 -4.14
N LYS A 135 -6.87 26.22 -3.57
CA LYS A 135 -8.15 25.55 -3.87
C LYS A 135 -8.62 25.81 -5.30
N CYS A 136 -8.52 27.04 -5.77
CA CYS A 136 -8.81 27.38 -7.17
C CYS A 136 -7.92 26.59 -8.13
N GLY A 137 -6.63 26.42 -7.82
CA GLY A 137 -5.71 25.57 -8.57
C GLY A 137 -6.22 24.14 -8.71
N VAL A 138 -6.66 23.51 -7.61
CA VAL A 138 -7.23 22.15 -7.63
C VAL A 138 -8.46 22.05 -8.53
N TRP A 139 -9.39 23.01 -8.46
CA TRP A 139 -10.60 22.97 -9.26
C TRP A 139 -10.32 23.21 -10.75
N LEU A 140 -9.37 24.09 -11.07
CA LEU A 140 -8.98 24.39 -12.45
C LEU A 140 -8.15 23.26 -13.08
N CYS A 141 -7.51 22.38 -12.30
CA CYS A 141 -6.60 21.34 -12.80
C CYS A 141 -7.13 20.53 -14.00
N ARG A 142 -8.43 20.24 -14.05
CA ARG A 142 -9.07 19.49 -15.15
C ARG A 142 -9.88 20.36 -16.12
N LEU A 143 -10.12 21.62 -15.77
CA LEU A 143 -10.93 22.55 -16.55
C LEU A 143 -10.05 23.46 -17.42
N ASP A 144 -8.96 23.95 -16.83
CA ASP A 144 -8.01 24.87 -17.40
C ASP A 144 -6.64 24.71 -16.71
N PRO A 145 -5.80 23.78 -17.20
CA PRO A 145 -4.51 23.48 -16.59
C PRO A 145 -3.54 24.67 -16.54
N GLU A 146 -3.66 25.65 -17.43
CA GLU A 146 -2.76 26.81 -17.46
C GLU A 146 -3.09 27.77 -16.32
N SER A 147 -4.37 28.14 -16.15
CA SER A 147 -4.77 28.95 -15.00
C SER A 147 -4.59 28.21 -13.67
N ALA A 148 -4.71 26.88 -13.67
CA ALA A 148 -4.40 26.09 -12.49
C ALA A 148 -2.92 26.24 -12.07
N VAL A 149 -1.99 26.16 -13.03
CA VAL A 149 -0.56 26.39 -12.78
C VAL A 149 -0.31 27.82 -12.32
N ALA A 150 -0.98 28.82 -12.91
CA ALA A 150 -0.85 30.22 -12.51
C ALA A 150 -1.31 30.44 -11.06
N ALA A 151 -2.50 29.93 -10.70
CA ALA A 151 -3.05 30.04 -9.34
C ALA A 151 -2.16 29.33 -8.30
N SER A 152 -1.74 28.09 -8.58
CA SER A 152 -0.82 27.35 -7.69
C SER A 152 0.55 28.02 -7.58
N SER A 153 1.07 28.59 -8.67
CA SER A 153 2.35 29.34 -8.68
C SER A 153 2.26 30.58 -7.80
N GLU A 154 1.17 31.33 -7.91
CA GLU A 154 0.95 32.53 -7.11
C GLU A 154 0.77 32.20 -5.62
N ALA A 155 0.05 31.13 -5.30
CA ALA A 155 -0.07 30.63 -3.92
C ALA A 155 1.32 30.31 -3.32
N VAL A 156 2.19 29.63 -4.08
CA VAL A 156 3.56 29.33 -3.66
C VAL A 156 4.36 30.61 -3.48
N ARG A 157 4.26 31.58 -4.38
CA ARG A 157 4.96 32.87 -4.28
C ARG A 157 4.57 33.64 -3.01
N ILE A 158 3.28 33.70 -2.71
CA ILE A 158 2.77 34.34 -1.48
C ILE A 158 3.27 33.59 -0.25
N ARG A 159 3.18 32.25 -0.22
CA ARG A 159 3.66 31.44 0.90
C ARG A 159 5.18 31.51 1.10
N ALA A 160 5.94 31.66 0.02
CA ALA A 160 7.38 31.89 0.08
C ALA A 160 7.68 33.21 0.80
N GLY A 161 6.98 34.29 0.46
CA GLY A 161 7.10 35.59 1.12
C GLY A 161 6.76 35.52 2.62
N LEU A 162 5.65 34.85 2.96
CA LEU A 162 5.25 34.65 4.36
C LEU A 162 6.27 33.80 5.13
N PHE A 163 6.78 32.73 4.54
CA PHE A 163 7.78 31.88 5.18
C PHE A 163 9.14 32.58 5.37
N ALA A 164 9.47 33.55 4.51
CA ALA A 164 10.67 34.35 4.69
C ALA A 164 10.61 35.20 5.96
N THR A 165 9.42 35.68 6.35
CA THR A 165 9.19 36.50 7.56
C THR A 165 8.78 35.68 8.78
N GLU A 166 8.09 34.57 8.58
CA GLU A 166 7.54 33.69 9.63
C GLU A 166 8.02 32.24 9.41
N PRO A 167 9.18 31.86 9.99
CA PRO A 167 9.75 30.52 9.79
C PRO A 167 8.84 29.36 10.23
N ASP A 168 7.96 29.59 11.19
CA ASP A 168 7.02 28.55 11.68
C ASP A 168 5.96 28.17 10.64
N SER A 169 5.84 28.91 9.52
CA SER A 169 4.90 28.59 8.45
C SER A 169 5.41 27.57 7.43
N ALA A 170 6.50 26.85 7.72
CA ALA A 170 7.16 25.90 6.83
C ALA A 170 6.20 24.84 6.24
N GLY A 171 5.35 24.24 7.09
CA GLY A 171 4.40 23.21 6.65
C GLY A 171 3.40 23.71 5.61
N ARG A 172 2.90 24.95 5.76
CA ARG A 172 2.00 25.58 4.78
C ARG A 172 2.70 25.87 3.46
N TYR A 173 3.98 26.26 3.52
CA TYR A 173 4.77 26.48 2.31
C TYR A 173 5.05 25.17 1.55
N LEU A 174 5.43 24.11 2.27
CA LEU A 174 5.58 22.76 1.69
C LEU A 174 4.29 22.24 1.06
N ALA A 175 3.13 22.49 1.68
CA ALA A 175 1.84 22.10 1.13
C ALA A 175 1.56 22.79 -0.22
N SER A 176 1.85 24.09 -0.35
CA SER A 176 1.72 24.81 -1.62
C SER A 176 2.73 24.32 -2.67
N LEU A 177 3.97 24.02 -2.29
CA LEU A 177 4.97 23.43 -3.19
C LEU A 177 4.52 22.05 -3.73
N ASN A 178 3.99 21.21 -2.85
CA ASN A 178 3.40 19.92 -3.21
C ASN A 178 2.25 20.08 -4.20
N MET A 179 1.34 21.04 -3.94
CA MET A 179 0.23 21.33 -4.84
C MET A 179 0.71 21.77 -6.23
N LEU A 180 1.66 22.71 -6.28
CA LEU A 180 2.23 23.18 -7.55
C LEU A 180 2.85 22.05 -8.35
N LEU A 181 3.66 21.18 -7.73
CA LEU A 181 4.26 20.03 -8.43
C LEU A 181 3.18 19.09 -8.99
N ARG A 182 2.13 18.79 -8.20
CA ARG A 182 0.99 17.99 -8.66
C ARG A 182 0.28 18.64 -9.83
N THR A 183 0.01 19.95 -9.78
CA THR A 183 -0.63 20.69 -10.89
C THR A 183 0.23 20.66 -12.15
N LEU A 184 1.55 20.83 -12.03
CA LEU A 184 2.48 20.77 -13.16
C LEU A 184 2.54 19.40 -13.81
N MET A 185 2.34 18.31 -13.05
CA MET A 185 2.33 16.95 -13.59
C MET A 185 1.07 16.59 -14.38
N ILE A 186 0.00 17.39 -14.31
CA ILE A 186 -1.23 17.13 -15.06
C ILE A 186 -0.98 17.40 -16.55
N GLY A 187 -1.19 16.37 -17.38
CA GLY A 187 -1.06 16.46 -18.83
C GLY A 187 0.37 16.68 -19.33
N ARG A 188 1.40 16.53 -18.48
CA ARG A 188 2.81 16.77 -18.84
C ARG A 188 3.71 15.61 -18.45
N PRO A 189 4.75 15.30 -19.24
CA PRO A 189 5.77 14.33 -18.84
C PRO A 189 6.45 14.73 -17.52
N ARG A 190 6.71 13.75 -16.65
CA ARG A 190 7.33 13.96 -15.33
C ARG A 190 8.61 14.79 -15.39
N LYS A 191 9.48 14.52 -16.38
CA LYS A 191 10.75 15.25 -16.55
C LYS A 191 10.53 16.75 -16.81
N GLN A 192 9.55 17.09 -17.64
CA GLN A 192 9.20 18.47 -17.95
C GLN A 192 8.60 19.18 -16.73
N ALA A 193 7.65 18.52 -16.04
CA ALA A 193 7.03 19.07 -14.83
C ALA A 193 8.06 19.35 -13.73
N LEU A 194 9.01 18.44 -13.51
CA LEU A 194 10.09 18.63 -12.52
C LEU A 194 11.04 19.77 -12.90
N ALA A 195 11.33 19.98 -14.19
CA ALA A 195 12.15 21.10 -14.63
C ALA A 195 11.44 22.44 -14.36
N MET A 196 10.17 22.55 -14.75
CA MET A 196 9.35 23.74 -14.50
C MET A 196 9.15 24.04 -13.01
N TYR A 197 9.03 22.98 -12.20
CA TYR A 197 8.95 23.09 -10.75
C TYR A 197 10.25 23.64 -10.17
N ARG A 198 11.40 23.09 -10.57
CA ARG A 198 12.72 23.51 -10.07
C ARG A 198 13.03 24.97 -10.37
N GLU A 199 12.72 25.42 -11.59
CA GLU A 199 12.85 26.82 -12.00
C GLU A 199 12.10 27.76 -11.03
N ARG A 200 10.81 27.46 -10.79
CA ARG A 200 9.95 28.21 -9.87
C ARG A 200 10.42 28.12 -8.41
N TYR A 201 10.78 26.93 -7.95
CA TYR A 201 11.32 26.72 -6.62
C TYR A 201 12.57 27.57 -6.39
N SER A 202 13.51 27.59 -7.34
CA SER A 202 14.71 28.43 -7.24
C SER A 202 14.44 29.93 -7.32
N ALA A 203 13.39 30.35 -8.02
CA ALA A 203 13.03 31.76 -8.14
C ALA A 203 12.44 32.34 -6.84
N TRP A 204 11.79 31.51 -6.01
CA TRP A 204 11.08 31.98 -4.81
C TRP A 204 11.67 31.48 -3.49
N THR A 205 12.52 30.45 -3.53
CA THR A 205 13.14 29.86 -2.34
C THR A 205 14.59 30.29 -2.25
N THR A 206 14.91 31.14 -1.28
CA THR A 206 16.31 31.49 -0.98
C THR A 206 17.05 30.29 -0.40
N GLN A 207 18.39 30.33 -0.42
CA GLN A 207 19.21 29.28 0.19
C GLN A 207 18.90 29.08 1.68
N ALA A 208 18.68 30.17 2.43
CA ALA A 208 18.33 30.11 3.85
C ALA A 208 16.97 29.44 4.08
N MET A 209 15.98 29.74 3.22
CA MET A 209 14.67 29.08 3.25
C MET A 209 14.80 27.59 2.92
N ALA A 210 15.61 27.23 1.93
CA ALA A 210 15.85 25.84 1.55
C ALA A 210 16.48 25.03 2.69
N THR A 211 17.47 25.59 3.41
CA THR A 211 18.05 24.93 4.59
C THR A 211 16.99 24.69 5.66
N ARG A 212 16.20 25.72 6.01
CA ARG A 212 15.11 25.58 7.00
C ARG A 212 14.06 24.53 6.60
N LEU A 213 13.70 24.47 5.31
CA LEU A 213 12.77 23.47 4.79
C LEU A 213 13.31 22.04 4.90
N ARG A 214 14.63 21.86 4.83
CA ARG A 214 15.28 20.55 5.02
C ARG A 214 15.35 20.18 6.50
N GLU A 215 15.51 21.16 7.37
CA GLU A 215 15.54 20.99 8.83
C GLU A 215 14.15 20.84 9.46
N ILE A 216 13.07 20.92 8.67
CA ILE A 216 11.71 20.71 9.18
C ILE A 216 11.58 19.35 9.86
N ARG A 217 10.88 19.32 11.00
CA ARG A 217 10.66 18.09 11.74
C ARG A 217 9.71 17.18 10.97
N ILE A 218 9.95 15.87 11.03
CA ILE A 218 9.10 14.88 10.34
C ILE A 218 7.64 14.90 10.82
N GLU A 219 7.37 15.46 12.01
CA GLU A 219 6.02 15.63 12.55
C GLU A 219 5.23 16.78 11.92
N ASP A 220 5.94 17.78 11.40
CA ASP A 220 5.35 18.95 10.74
C ASP A 220 5.24 18.76 9.22
N VAL A 221 5.76 17.64 8.71
CA VAL A 221 5.58 17.19 7.34
C VAL A 221 4.34 16.31 7.26
N ASP A 222 3.50 16.59 6.28
CA ASP A 222 2.29 15.82 5.97
C ASP A 222 2.65 14.44 5.36
N PHE A 223 3.11 13.53 6.22
CA PHE A 223 3.34 12.12 5.95
C PHE A 223 2.16 11.27 6.43
N THR A 224 1.90 10.14 5.76
CA THR A 224 0.99 9.13 6.29
C THR A 224 1.43 8.62 7.65
N SER A 225 0.48 8.14 8.46
CA SER A 225 0.76 7.59 9.80
C SER A 225 1.79 6.45 9.77
N LYS A 226 1.74 5.62 8.72
CA LYS A 226 2.69 4.53 8.48
C LYS A 226 4.10 5.05 8.20
N THR A 227 4.25 5.99 7.27
CA THR A 227 5.55 6.61 6.94
C THR A 227 6.15 7.31 8.15
N ARG A 228 5.33 8.05 8.90
CA ARG A 228 5.76 8.73 10.13
C ARG A 228 6.24 7.72 11.18
N ALA A 229 5.51 6.63 11.40
CA ALA A 229 5.90 5.60 12.37
C ALA A 229 7.25 4.94 11.99
N ALA A 230 7.48 4.68 10.69
CA ALA A 230 8.74 4.14 10.21
C ALA A 230 9.91 5.11 10.45
N LEU A 231 9.74 6.39 10.12
CA LEU A 231 10.77 7.41 10.34
C LEU A 231 11.07 7.65 11.83
N VAL A 232 10.05 7.59 12.70
CA VAL A 232 10.23 7.70 14.15
C VAL A 232 11.04 6.51 14.70
N LYS A 233 10.75 5.27 14.24
CA LYS A 233 11.53 4.07 14.64
C LYS A 233 12.99 4.12 14.18
N LEU A 234 13.28 4.83 13.10
CA LEU A 234 14.62 5.04 12.57
C LEU A 234 15.30 6.28 13.19
N GLU A 235 14.71 6.85 14.25
CA GLU A 235 15.24 8.02 14.96
C GLU A 235 15.56 9.18 14.02
N CYS A 236 14.68 9.41 13.03
CA CYS A 236 14.88 10.43 12.01
C CYS A 236 14.12 11.72 12.37
N PRO A 237 14.75 12.74 12.96
CA PRO A 237 14.04 13.91 13.47
C PRO A 237 13.59 14.88 12.36
N THR A 238 14.31 14.95 11.24
CA THR A 238 14.12 15.97 10.19
C THR A 238 14.04 15.40 8.79
N LEU A 239 13.53 16.19 7.84
CA LEU A 239 13.46 15.79 6.43
C LEU A 239 14.84 15.59 5.79
N GLU A 240 15.85 16.36 6.19
CA GLU A 240 17.23 16.17 5.73
C GLU A 240 17.81 14.84 6.19
N ARG A 241 17.57 14.48 7.47
CA ARG A 241 17.97 13.18 8.02
C ARG A 241 17.30 12.03 7.28
N ALA A 242 16.06 12.21 6.85
CA ALA A 242 15.35 11.20 6.06
C ALA A 242 16.06 10.95 4.72
N GLY A 243 16.68 11.98 4.12
CA GLY A 243 17.44 11.87 2.87
C GLY A 243 18.73 11.06 2.97
N TYR A 244 19.25 10.81 4.18
CA TYR A 244 20.39 9.93 4.42
C TYR A 244 20.02 8.47 4.63
N LEU A 245 18.72 8.17 4.78
CA LEU A 245 18.24 6.81 4.88
C LEU A 245 18.33 6.10 3.54
N THR A 246 18.35 4.77 3.59
CA THR A 246 18.29 3.92 2.41
C THR A 246 16.88 3.39 2.21
N GLN A 247 16.55 3.03 0.96
CA GLN A 247 15.28 2.36 0.63
C GLN A 247 15.10 1.08 1.47
N GLN A 248 16.19 0.34 1.68
CA GLN A 248 16.19 -0.87 2.50
C GLN A 248 15.85 -0.63 3.98
N GLN A 249 16.42 0.42 4.61
CA GLN A 249 16.08 0.76 6.00
C GLN A 249 14.59 1.04 6.17
N ILE A 250 13.98 1.70 5.17
CA ILE A 250 12.54 1.97 5.15
C ILE A 250 11.75 0.67 4.96
N LEU A 251 12.10 -0.17 3.98
CA LEU A 251 11.42 -1.45 3.71
C LEU A 251 11.42 -2.38 4.91
N TYR A 252 12.53 -2.43 5.66
CA TYR A 252 12.64 -3.24 6.87
C TYR A 252 11.61 -2.82 7.92
N GLN A 253 11.38 -1.52 8.09
CA GLN A 253 10.44 -0.99 9.09
C GLN A 253 8.98 -1.05 8.63
N THR A 254 8.74 -1.16 7.33
CA THR A 254 7.40 -1.08 6.72
C THR A 254 6.89 -2.42 6.18
N SER A 255 7.61 -3.52 6.42
CA SER A 255 7.31 -4.85 5.90
C SER A 255 7.27 -4.91 4.37
N GLY A 256 8.18 -4.20 3.71
CA GLY A 256 8.32 -4.24 2.25
C GLY A 256 7.44 -3.26 1.47
N ASP A 257 6.88 -2.24 2.12
CA ASP A 257 5.98 -1.29 1.45
C ASP A 257 6.74 -0.21 0.66
N LEU A 258 6.65 -0.31 -0.66
CA LEU A 258 7.24 0.64 -1.61
C LEU A 258 6.55 2.01 -1.60
N THR A 259 5.27 2.11 -1.21
CA THR A 259 4.54 3.39 -1.19
C THR A 259 5.13 4.36 -0.16
N THR A 260 5.70 3.83 0.93
CA THR A 260 6.41 4.64 1.94
C THR A 260 7.68 5.26 1.35
N ILE A 261 8.42 4.52 0.52
CA ILE A 261 9.61 5.04 -0.18
C ILE A 261 9.22 6.13 -1.16
N GLU A 262 8.17 5.91 -1.95
CA GLU A 262 7.67 6.89 -2.91
C GLU A 262 7.25 8.20 -2.24
N GLU A 263 6.55 8.10 -1.10
CA GLU A 263 6.14 9.24 -0.31
C GLU A 263 7.34 10.04 0.22
N ILE A 264 8.34 9.37 0.79
CA ILE A 264 9.58 10.02 1.28
C ILE A 264 10.32 10.68 0.11
N ASN A 265 10.56 9.95 -0.98
CA ASN A 265 11.23 10.48 -2.18
C ASN A 265 10.49 11.69 -2.76
N TRP A 266 9.17 11.69 -2.72
CA TRP A 266 8.37 12.82 -3.14
C TRP A 266 8.64 14.06 -2.28
N LYS A 267 8.61 13.94 -0.95
CA LYS A 267 8.87 15.07 -0.04
C LYS A 267 10.31 15.56 -0.13
N LEU A 268 11.29 14.65 -0.26
CA LEU A 268 12.69 15.01 -0.51
C LEU A 268 12.85 15.82 -1.81
N GLY A 269 12.16 15.40 -2.87
CA GLY A 269 12.15 16.09 -4.16
C GLY A 269 11.60 17.52 -4.09
N LEU A 270 10.64 17.81 -3.19
CA LEU A 270 10.07 19.15 -3.00
C LEU A 270 11.09 20.16 -2.45
N VAL A 271 12.10 19.70 -1.71
CA VAL A 271 13.12 20.57 -1.09
C VAL A 271 14.47 20.49 -1.79
N GLY A 272 14.48 19.89 -3.00
CA GLY A 272 15.67 19.71 -3.81
C GLY A 272 16.67 18.69 -3.26
N LEU A 273 16.24 17.78 -2.39
CA LEU A 273 17.05 16.65 -1.93
C LEU A 273 16.99 15.51 -2.96
N LYS A 274 18.02 14.65 -2.93
CA LYS A 274 18.08 13.47 -3.80
C LYS A 274 17.11 12.39 -3.28
N PRO A 275 16.58 11.52 -4.17
CA PRO A 275 15.89 10.33 -3.74
C PRO A 275 16.78 9.43 -2.86
N LEU A 276 16.14 8.64 -1.99
CA LEU A 276 16.79 7.63 -1.16
C LEU A 276 17.64 6.70 -2.03
N ALA A 277 18.88 6.48 -1.61
CA ALA A 277 19.73 5.47 -2.21
C ALA A 277 19.17 4.07 -1.93
N ALA A 278 19.37 3.11 -2.83
CA ALA A 278 18.94 1.73 -2.61
C ALA A 278 19.49 1.15 -1.29
N GLY A 279 20.71 1.56 -0.91
CA GLY A 279 21.45 0.99 0.22
C GLY A 279 22.13 -0.31 -0.16
N ALA A 280 23.28 -0.59 0.46
CA ALA A 280 23.83 -1.93 0.50
C ALA A 280 23.17 -2.68 1.67
N LEU A 281 22.78 -3.94 1.45
CA LEU A 281 22.31 -4.80 2.54
C LEU A 281 23.41 -4.87 3.59
N ALA A 282 23.20 -4.27 4.76
CA ALA A 282 23.95 -4.70 5.92
C ALA A 282 23.46 -6.12 6.22
N ASP A 283 24.40 -7.07 6.31
CA ASP A 283 24.10 -8.41 6.81
C ASP A 283 23.30 -8.25 8.11
N PRO A 284 22.11 -8.86 8.21
CA PRO A 284 21.33 -8.74 9.42
C PRO A 284 22.21 -9.22 10.60
N PRO A 285 22.22 -8.53 11.76
CA PRO A 285 22.74 -9.16 12.96
C PRO A 285 21.95 -10.45 13.13
N SER A 286 22.65 -11.57 13.24
CA SER A 286 22.09 -12.90 13.42
C SER A 286 21.12 -12.86 14.60
N LYS A 287 19.82 -12.79 14.32
CA LYS A 287 18.80 -13.01 15.33
C LYS A 287 18.93 -14.45 15.80
N PRO A 288 18.66 -14.76 17.08
CA PRO A 288 18.59 -16.14 17.55
C PRO A 288 17.66 -16.95 16.63
N VAL A 289 18.06 -18.18 16.31
CA VAL A 289 17.32 -19.10 15.46
C VAL A 289 15.98 -19.41 16.14
N GLU A 290 14.88 -18.88 15.61
CA GLU A 290 13.52 -19.21 16.04
C GLU A 290 13.02 -20.40 15.21
N ILE A 291 13.31 -21.61 15.67
CA ILE A 291 12.79 -22.85 15.08
C ILE A 291 11.32 -22.98 15.50
N GLY A 292 10.39 -22.92 14.54
CA GLY A 292 8.94 -23.04 14.78
C GLY A 292 8.47 -24.44 15.19
N SER A 293 7.16 -24.69 15.17
CA SER A 293 6.56 -26.01 15.42
C SER A 293 7.06 -27.07 14.45
N SER A 294 7.10 -28.35 14.86
CA SER A 294 7.50 -29.45 13.99
C SER A 294 6.62 -29.54 12.74
N PHE A 295 7.27 -29.73 11.59
CA PHE A 295 6.59 -30.06 10.32
C PHE A 295 7.58 -30.62 9.28
N GLY A 296 7.05 -31.38 8.32
CA GLY A 296 7.74 -31.84 7.13
C GLY A 296 6.93 -31.54 5.88
N ALA A 297 7.59 -31.04 4.85
CA ALA A 297 6.97 -30.78 3.55
C ALA A 297 7.97 -30.97 2.41
N LEU A 298 7.49 -31.50 1.28
CA LEU A 298 8.24 -31.56 0.03
C LEU A 298 7.84 -30.39 -0.87
N SER A 299 8.81 -29.77 -1.52
CA SER A 299 8.59 -28.73 -2.52
C SER A 299 9.08 -29.21 -3.88
N VAL A 300 8.17 -29.37 -4.82
CA VAL A 300 8.42 -29.84 -6.18
C VAL A 300 8.47 -28.65 -7.12
N ARG A 301 9.56 -28.47 -7.86
CA ARG A 301 9.69 -27.37 -8.82
C ARG A 301 9.05 -27.74 -10.16
N CYS A 302 7.85 -27.25 -10.41
CA CYS A 302 7.15 -27.42 -11.68
C CYS A 302 6.57 -26.09 -12.16
N ALA A 303 7.16 -25.54 -13.23
CA ALA A 303 6.76 -24.25 -13.81
C ALA A 303 5.61 -24.37 -14.84
N ALA A 304 5.11 -25.58 -15.08
CA ALA A 304 4.04 -25.81 -16.05
C ALA A 304 2.73 -25.14 -15.60
N PRO A 305 1.88 -24.65 -16.53
CA PRO A 305 0.58 -24.07 -16.18
C PRO A 305 -0.33 -25.01 -15.39
N ASP A 306 -0.23 -26.31 -15.65
CA ASP A 306 -0.95 -27.42 -15.03
C ASP A 306 -0.12 -28.16 -13.96
N ALA A 307 0.92 -27.50 -13.41
CA ALA A 307 1.86 -28.08 -12.44
C ALA A 307 1.20 -28.84 -11.29
N LEU A 308 0.12 -28.29 -10.70
CA LEU A 308 -0.61 -28.91 -9.60
C LEU A 308 -1.19 -30.28 -10.00
N LEU A 309 -1.77 -30.38 -11.20
CA LEU A 309 -2.34 -31.64 -11.71
C LEU A 309 -1.25 -32.67 -12.01
N GLN A 310 -0.14 -32.24 -12.60
CA GLN A 310 0.99 -33.13 -12.91
C GLN A 310 1.64 -33.70 -11.65
N VAL A 311 1.87 -32.85 -10.64
CA VAL A 311 2.45 -33.28 -9.36
C VAL A 311 1.46 -34.20 -8.63
N ARG A 312 0.16 -33.87 -8.60
CA ARG A 312 -0.88 -34.74 -8.04
C ARG A 312 -0.89 -36.13 -8.68
N ALA A 313 -0.87 -36.20 -10.02
CA ALA A 313 -0.83 -37.48 -10.73
C ALA A 313 0.45 -38.28 -10.42
N ALA A 314 1.60 -37.61 -10.28
CA ALA A 314 2.85 -38.24 -9.91
C ALA A 314 2.86 -38.76 -8.47
N VAL A 315 2.23 -38.04 -7.53
CA VAL A 315 2.04 -38.51 -6.15
C VAL A 315 1.18 -39.77 -6.15
N ILE A 316 0.04 -39.79 -6.84
CA ILE A 316 -0.81 -40.99 -6.94
C ILE A 316 -0.02 -42.18 -7.49
N ALA A 317 0.65 -42.00 -8.63
CA ALA A 317 1.46 -43.06 -9.23
C ALA A 317 2.58 -43.56 -8.30
N ALA A 318 3.15 -42.68 -7.48
CA ALA A 318 4.16 -43.06 -6.50
C ALA A 318 3.59 -43.94 -5.38
N TYR A 319 2.41 -43.64 -4.84
CA TYR A 319 1.74 -44.47 -3.82
C TYR A 319 1.26 -45.80 -4.42
N GLU A 320 0.70 -45.78 -5.62
CA GLU A 320 0.23 -46.99 -6.32
C GLU A 320 1.38 -47.98 -6.58
N ALA A 321 2.58 -47.48 -6.89
CA ALA A 321 3.77 -48.32 -7.07
C ALA A 321 4.15 -49.11 -5.79
N ASP A 322 3.73 -48.66 -4.61
CA ASP A 322 3.91 -49.35 -3.32
C ASP A 322 2.65 -50.08 -2.83
N GLY A 323 1.62 -50.19 -3.68
CA GLY A 323 0.37 -50.88 -3.36
C GLY A 323 -0.60 -50.06 -2.49
N ALA A 324 -0.43 -48.75 -2.42
CA ALA A 324 -1.36 -47.84 -1.75
C ALA A 324 -2.20 -47.08 -2.79
N PHE A 325 -3.52 -47.21 -2.72
CA PHE A 325 -4.45 -46.66 -3.70
C PHE A 325 -5.25 -45.49 -3.13
N PRO A 326 -5.68 -44.53 -3.97
CA PRO A 326 -6.59 -43.48 -3.54
C PRO A 326 -7.88 -44.06 -2.93
N ALA A 327 -8.23 -43.58 -1.74
CA ALA A 327 -9.39 -43.99 -0.97
C ALA A 327 -10.32 -42.79 -0.69
N ASP A 328 -11.54 -43.09 -0.25
CA ASP A 328 -12.46 -42.05 0.22
C ASP A 328 -12.00 -41.51 1.59
N SER A 329 -12.18 -40.21 1.79
CA SER A 329 -12.03 -39.53 3.09
C SER A 329 -12.71 -40.26 4.26
N ALA A 330 -13.84 -40.95 4.03
CA ALA A 330 -14.59 -41.69 5.03
C ALA A 330 -13.82 -42.87 5.67
N VAL A 331 -12.73 -43.32 5.04
CA VAL A 331 -11.85 -44.38 5.57
C VAL A 331 -11.02 -43.88 6.76
N PHE A 332 -10.77 -42.56 6.83
CA PHE A 332 -9.94 -41.94 7.86
C PHE A 332 -10.83 -41.29 8.93
N GLN A 333 -10.81 -41.84 10.14
CA GLN A 333 -11.64 -41.31 11.24
C GLN A 333 -11.18 -39.91 11.64
N GLY A 334 -12.07 -38.92 11.58
CA GLY A 334 -11.89 -37.57 12.14
C GLY A 334 -11.42 -36.48 11.16
N VAL A 335 -11.18 -36.79 9.88
CA VAL A 335 -10.72 -35.82 8.86
C VAL A 335 -11.73 -34.71 8.51
N HIS A 336 -12.99 -34.86 8.95
CA HIS A 336 -14.06 -33.88 8.82
C HIS A 336 -14.17 -32.92 10.01
N GLU A 337 -13.38 -33.12 11.07
CA GLU A 337 -13.42 -32.31 12.29
C GLU A 337 -12.31 -31.24 12.27
N THR A 338 -12.64 -30.01 12.70
CA THR A 338 -11.70 -28.88 12.77
C THR A 338 -10.62 -29.05 13.84
N HIS A 339 -10.77 -30.03 14.72
CA HIS A 339 -9.85 -30.38 15.81
C HIS A 339 -9.59 -31.88 15.83
N TRP A 340 -9.37 -32.45 14.64
CA TRP A 340 -9.00 -33.85 14.52
C TRP A 340 -7.79 -34.16 15.41
N HIS A 341 -7.90 -35.19 16.26
CA HIS A 341 -6.81 -35.63 17.12
C HIS A 341 -5.74 -36.35 16.30
N ILE A 342 -4.91 -35.60 15.59
CA ILE A 342 -3.80 -36.15 14.80
C ILE A 342 -2.75 -36.73 15.78
N PRO A 343 -2.37 -38.02 15.67
CA PRO A 343 -1.34 -38.63 16.53
C PRO A 343 -0.03 -37.86 16.46
N ASP A 344 0.75 -37.78 17.54
CA ASP A 344 2.02 -37.05 17.55
C ASP A 344 2.95 -37.51 16.40
N PRO A 345 3.75 -36.60 15.81
CA PRO A 345 4.63 -36.96 14.71
C PRO A 345 5.73 -37.91 15.17
N GLU A 346 5.85 -39.05 14.50
CA GLU A 346 6.88 -40.06 14.76
C GLU A 346 7.86 -40.15 13.58
N LEU A 347 9.13 -40.44 13.89
CA LEU A 347 10.15 -40.63 12.86
C LEU A 347 9.82 -41.88 12.03
N ASN A 348 9.52 -41.68 10.75
CA ASN A 348 9.17 -42.77 9.85
C ASN A 348 10.41 -43.36 9.16
N LEU A 349 10.70 -44.63 9.46
CA LEU A 349 11.84 -45.37 8.91
C LEU A 349 11.43 -46.33 7.77
N ALA A 350 10.17 -46.34 7.37
CA ALA A 350 9.72 -47.20 6.27
C ALA A 350 10.46 -46.84 4.97
N GLU A 351 10.60 -47.82 4.07
CA GLU A 351 11.16 -47.61 2.73
C GLU A 351 10.08 -47.46 1.66
N ARG A 352 8.82 -47.75 2.03
CA ARG A 352 7.67 -47.80 1.12
C ARG A 352 6.53 -46.95 1.64
N LEU A 353 5.86 -46.27 0.71
CA LEU A 353 4.61 -45.56 0.93
C LEU A 353 3.50 -46.55 1.34
N GLY A 354 2.46 -46.01 1.97
CA GLY A 354 1.39 -46.79 2.60
C GLY A 354 0.19 -45.92 2.91
N ASP A 355 -0.52 -46.25 3.99
CA ASP A 355 -1.68 -45.47 4.45
C ASP A 355 -1.24 -44.05 4.81
N ASP A 356 -1.85 -43.05 4.20
CA ASP A 356 -1.44 -41.66 4.40
C ASP A 356 -2.52 -40.65 3.99
N VAL A 357 -2.39 -39.43 4.50
CA VAL A 357 -3.13 -38.25 4.06
C VAL A 357 -2.13 -37.25 3.52
N VAL A 358 -2.27 -36.88 2.24
CA VAL A 358 -1.34 -36.02 1.53
C VAL A 358 -2.06 -34.79 1.03
N LEU A 359 -1.59 -33.61 1.42
CA LEU A 359 -2.07 -32.32 0.93
C LEU A 359 -1.11 -31.77 -0.13
N ILE A 360 -1.65 -31.34 -1.27
CA ILE A 360 -0.89 -30.80 -2.39
C ILE A 360 -1.39 -29.39 -2.71
N GLU A 361 -0.51 -28.40 -2.57
CA GLU A 361 -0.87 -27.00 -2.77
C GLU A 361 0.19 -26.24 -3.56
N ARG A 362 -0.23 -25.19 -4.26
CA ARG A 362 0.71 -24.31 -4.94
C ARG A 362 1.36 -23.36 -3.93
N SER A 363 2.67 -23.52 -3.75
CA SER A 363 3.49 -22.55 -3.05
C SER A 363 3.89 -21.42 -4.02
N GLY A 364 4.33 -20.28 -3.51
CA GLY A 364 4.67 -19.13 -4.35
C GLY A 364 5.62 -19.49 -5.51
N GLY A 365 5.52 -18.75 -6.62
CA GLY A 365 6.37 -18.98 -7.79
C GLY A 365 6.10 -20.31 -8.52
N SER A 366 7.15 -21.10 -8.71
CA SER A 366 7.13 -22.38 -9.47
C SER A 366 7.14 -23.63 -8.57
N TRP A 367 6.82 -23.47 -7.29
CA TRP A 367 6.86 -24.55 -6.31
C TRP A 367 5.46 -25.11 -6.03
N ILE A 368 5.36 -26.43 -5.97
CA ILE A 368 4.20 -27.16 -5.47
C ILE A 368 4.60 -27.84 -4.17
N SER A 369 3.93 -27.50 -3.07
CA SER A 369 4.11 -28.20 -1.79
C SER A 369 3.32 -29.49 -1.77
N VAL A 370 3.95 -30.54 -1.26
CA VAL A 370 3.36 -31.85 -0.98
C VAL A 370 3.64 -32.14 0.50
N MET A 371 2.59 -32.17 1.31
CA MET A 371 2.67 -32.32 2.75
C MET A 371 2.00 -33.65 3.13
N SER A 372 2.75 -34.53 3.76
CA SER A 372 2.27 -35.85 4.19
C SER A 372 2.11 -35.89 5.70
N LEU A 373 1.05 -36.53 6.18
CA LEU A 373 0.81 -36.74 7.60
C LEU A 373 1.74 -37.80 8.17
N HIS A 374 1.98 -38.87 7.42
CA HIS A 374 2.78 -40.02 7.84
C HIS A 374 4.30 -39.82 7.64
N TRP A 375 4.69 -38.91 6.74
CA TRP A 375 6.08 -38.59 6.42
C TRP A 375 6.47 -37.18 6.88
N GLU A 376 5.87 -36.69 7.96
CA GLU A 376 6.22 -35.38 8.53
C GLU A 376 7.64 -35.38 9.13
N LEU A 377 8.05 -36.49 9.74
CA LEU A 377 9.41 -36.69 10.25
C LEU A 377 10.04 -37.86 9.51
N THR A 378 11.04 -37.55 8.67
CA THR A 378 11.74 -38.55 7.85
C THR A 378 13.24 -38.41 8.03
N PRO A 379 14.02 -39.52 8.01
CA PRO A 379 15.46 -39.43 7.92
C PRO A 379 15.89 -38.65 6.69
N VAL A 380 16.90 -37.80 6.86
CA VAL A 380 17.49 -37.01 5.79
C VAL A 380 17.89 -37.92 4.62
N GLY A 381 17.51 -37.54 3.41
CA GLY A 381 17.85 -38.25 2.18
C GLY A 381 17.05 -39.54 1.91
N ARG A 382 16.18 -39.96 2.84
CA ARG A 382 15.44 -41.24 2.73
C ARG A 382 13.95 -41.08 2.48
N HIS A 383 13.47 -39.91 2.08
CA HIS A 383 12.05 -39.73 1.83
C HIS A 383 11.66 -40.41 0.49
N PRO A 384 10.87 -41.50 0.48
CA PRO A 384 10.61 -42.29 -0.73
C PRO A 384 9.81 -41.52 -1.78
N LEU A 385 8.85 -40.70 -1.35
CA LEU A 385 8.11 -39.81 -2.24
C LEU A 385 9.03 -38.75 -2.88
N ALA A 386 9.96 -38.17 -2.12
CA ALA A 386 10.92 -37.20 -2.65
C ALA A 386 11.82 -37.83 -3.72
N GLN A 387 12.34 -39.03 -3.47
CA GLN A 387 13.14 -39.78 -4.44
C GLN A 387 12.35 -40.03 -5.73
N ARG A 388 11.11 -40.53 -5.66
CA ARG A 388 10.29 -40.77 -6.87
C ARG A 388 9.94 -39.49 -7.63
N LEU A 389 9.51 -38.45 -6.95
CA LEU A 389 9.20 -37.17 -7.59
C LEU A 389 10.45 -36.53 -8.19
N SER A 390 11.62 -36.74 -7.57
CA SER A 390 12.90 -36.19 -8.03
C SER A 390 13.40 -36.77 -9.36
N GLN A 391 12.85 -37.90 -9.81
CA GLN A 391 13.11 -38.46 -11.13
C GLN A 391 12.58 -37.59 -12.27
N ARG A 392 11.63 -36.69 -11.98
CA ARG A 392 10.98 -35.83 -12.97
C ARG A 392 11.22 -34.33 -12.74
N TRP A 393 11.38 -33.91 -11.50
CA TRP A 393 11.54 -32.51 -11.13
C TRP A 393 12.56 -32.35 -10.01
N PRO A 394 13.25 -31.22 -9.87
CA PRO A 394 13.98 -30.91 -8.64
C PRO A 394 13.01 -30.88 -7.44
N VAL A 395 13.38 -31.56 -6.35
CA VAL A 395 12.57 -31.63 -5.12
C VAL A 395 13.40 -31.23 -3.91
N ILE A 396 12.81 -30.45 -3.01
CA ILE A 396 13.43 -30.08 -1.73
C ILE A 396 12.54 -30.56 -0.60
N ALA A 397 13.08 -31.33 0.32
CA ALA A 397 12.44 -31.61 1.61
C ALA A 397 12.79 -30.51 2.60
N VAL A 398 11.78 -29.97 3.28
CA VAL A 398 11.88 -28.98 4.34
C VAL A 398 11.34 -29.61 5.62
N ASN A 399 12.24 -29.94 6.54
CA ASN A 399 11.90 -30.56 7.80
C ASN A 399 12.30 -29.65 8.97
N THR A 400 11.34 -29.37 9.84
CA THR A 400 11.54 -28.61 11.08
C THR A 400 11.17 -29.52 12.24
N THR A 401 12.04 -29.65 13.23
CA THR A 401 11.72 -30.28 14.51
C THR A 401 11.76 -29.21 15.58
N GLU A 402 10.65 -29.02 16.27
CA GLU A 402 10.45 -27.93 17.23
C GLU A 402 11.61 -27.83 18.23
N ASN A 403 12.22 -26.65 18.32
CA ASN A 403 13.35 -26.33 19.19
C ASN A 403 14.61 -27.23 19.01
N MET A 404 14.68 -28.07 17.97
CA MET A 404 15.75 -29.05 17.79
C MET A 404 16.50 -28.89 16.47
N SER A 405 15.78 -28.83 15.34
CA SER A 405 16.43 -28.77 14.03
C SER A 405 15.62 -28.08 12.94
N TYR A 406 16.35 -27.53 11.97
CA TYR A 406 15.83 -27.09 10.67
C TYR A 406 16.69 -27.69 9.57
N GLU A 407 16.13 -28.59 8.77
CA GLU A 407 16.83 -29.43 7.80
C GLU A 407 16.25 -29.25 6.40
N LEU A 408 17.14 -29.06 5.41
CA LEU A 408 16.83 -28.99 4.00
C LEU A 408 17.60 -30.09 3.27
N CYS A 409 16.91 -30.86 2.43
CA CYS A 409 17.53 -31.88 1.60
C CYS A 409 17.07 -31.75 0.16
N TRP A 410 18.02 -31.59 -0.76
CA TRP A 410 17.77 -31.51 -2.18
C TRP A 410 17.83 -32.90 -2.82
N TYR A 411 16.85 -33.20 -3.65
CA TYR A 411 16.77 -34.43 -4.42
C TYR A 411 16.75 -34.10 -5.92
N ALA A 412 17.55 -34.84 -6.67
CA ALA A 412 17.62 -34.78 -8.12
C ALA A 412 17.90 -36.18 -8.67
N ASP A 413 17.30 -36.52 -9.81
CA ASP A 413 17.53 -37.79 -10.51
C ASP A 413 17.29 -39.04 -9.66
N GLY A 414 16.36 -38.98 -8.71
CA GLY A 414 16.00 -40.10 -7.84
C GLY A 414 16.80 -40.22 -6.55
N VAL A 415 17.81 -39.36 -6.33
CA VAL A 415 18.73 -39.45 -5.19
C VAL A 415 18.83 -38.13 -4.44
N ALA A 416 19.18 -38.21 -3.16
CA ALA A 416 19.53 -37.03 -2.37
C ALA A 416 20.92 -36.55 -2.79
N THR A 417 21.07 -35.27 -3.08
CA THR A 417 22.32 -34.70 -3.63
C THR A 417 22.93 -33.63 -2.73
N GLN A 418 22.09 -32.82 -2.08
CA GLN A 418 22.56 -31.72 -1.24
C GLN A 418 21.81 -31.63 0.08
N TYR A 419 22.45 -31.03 1.08
CA TYR A 419 21.90 -30.89 2.42
C TYR A 419 22.38 -29.61 3.13
N ALA A 420 21.49 -29.02 3.91
CA ALA A 420 21.84 -28.03 4.92
C ALA A 420 20.99 -28.26 6.16
N ALA A 421 21.59 -28.09 7.34
CA ALA A 421 20.86 -28.17 8.59
C ALA A 421 21.39 -27.22 9.66
N LEU A 422 20.48 -26.83 10.55
CA LEU A 422 20.76 -26.20 11.82
C LEU A 422 20.28 -27.14 12.92
N GLY A 423 21.22 -27.67 13.71
CA GLY A 423 20.91 -28.75 14.66
C GLY A 423 20.72 -30.10 13.97
N ARG A 424 20.80 -31.19 14.74
CA ARG A 424 20.48 -32.54 14.25
C ARG A 424 19.76 -33.30 15.37
N PRO A 425 18.58 -33.89 15.12
CA PRO A 425 17.89 -34.67 16.12
C PRO A 425 18.74 -35.88 16.55
N ALA A 426 18.84 -36.12 17.86
CA ALA A 426 19.52 -37.30 18.38
C ALA A 426 18.80 -38.57 17.92
N GLY A 427 19.56 -39.60 17.50
CA GLY A 427 19.00 -40.90 17.09
C GLY A 427 18.71 -41.07 15.60
N GLN A 428 18.94 -40.06 14.74
CA GLN A 428 18.88 -40.28 13.29
C GLN A 428 20.03 -41.18 12.80
N PRO A 429 19.76 -42.13 11.89
CA PRO A 429 20.82 -42.94 11.29
C PRO A 429 21.83 -42.05 10.55
N PRO A 430 23.13 -42.40 10.53
CA PRO A 430 24.11 -41.70 9.72
C PRO A 430 23.72 -41.76 8.23
N LEU A 431 24.08 -40.71 7.49
CA LEU A 431 23.98 -40.73 6.03
C LEU A 431 24.93 -41.80 5.50
N GLU A 432 24.44 -42.67 4.60
CA GLU A 432 25.26 -43.71 3.98
C GLU A 432 26.26 -43.10 2.98
N GLU A 433 25.84 -42.05 2.27
CA GLU A 433 26.67 -41.27 1.36
C GLU A 433 26.74 -39.80 1.82
N PRO A 434 27.93 -39.17 1.76
CA PRO A 434 28.07 -37.77 2.11
C PRO A 434 27.38 -36.88 1.06
N LEU A 435 26.42 -36.08 1.51
CA LEU A 435 25.73 -35.10 0.68
C LEU A 435 26.57 -33.81 0.52
N ALA A 436 26.46 -33.16 -0.64
CA ALA A 436 27.09 -31.86 -0.84
C ALA A 436 26.38 -30.77 -0.02
N PRO A 437 27.06 -29.65 0.31
CA PRO A 437 26.39 -28.50 0.91
C PRO A 437 25.28 -27.96 -0.02
N LEU A 438 24.16 -27.55 0.56
CA LEU A 438 23.06 -26.94 -0.18
C LEU A 438 23.51 -25.68 -0.94
N ASP A 439 23.15 -25.63 -2.22
CA ASP A 439 23.36 -24.46 -3.08
C ASP A 439 22.27 -23.41 -2.82
N PHE A 440 22.59 -22.46 -1.94
CA PHE A 440 21.71 -21.34 -1.63
C PHE A 440 21.57 -20.34 -2.78
N ALA A 441 22.49 -20.32 -3.75
CA ALA A 441 22.38 -19.45 -4.93
C ALA A 441 21.29 -19.97 -5.87
N ALA A 442 21.31 -21.28 -6.14
CA ALA A 442 20.25 -21.94 -6.91
C ALA A 442 18.85 -21.75 -6.26
N LEU A 443 18.79 -21.78 -4.92
CA LEU A 443 17.56 -21.47 -4.19
C LEU A 443 17.09 -20.03 -4.36
N ALA A 444 18.01 -19.06 -4.32
CA ALA A 444 17.69 -17.65 -4.51
C ALA A 444 17.14 -17.40 -5.93
N ASP A 445 17.74 -18.04 -6.95
CA ASP A 445 17.29 -17.96 -8.34
C ASP A 445 15.86 -18.50 -8.55
N TYR A 446 15.39 -19.38 -7.66
CA TYR A 446 14.04 -19.96 -7.71
C TYR A 446 13.06 -19.31 -6.73
N GLY A 447 13.55 -18.34 -5.95
CA GLY A 447 12.81 -17.62 -4.94
C GLY A 447 12.13 -16.36 -5.48
N ALA A 448 11.97 -15.36 -4.63
CA ALA A 448 11.44 -14.06 -4.99
C ALA A 448 12.44 -13.28 -5.86
N ASP A 449 11.96 -12.47 -6.81
CA ASP A 449 12.79 -11.71 -7.78
C ASP A 449 13.87 -10.80 -7.15
N TYR A 450 13.75 -10.50 -5.85
CA TYR A 450 14.68 -9.65 -5.10
C TYR A 450 15.58 -10.43 -4.13
N ALA A 451 15.46 -11.75 -4.05
CA ALA A 451 16.23 -12.60 -3.17
C ALA A 451 17.65 -12.81 -3.72
N SER A 452 18.68 -12.64 -2.88
CA SER A 452 20.07 -12.99 -3.18
C SER A 452 20.54 -14.21 -2.39
N GLU A 453 21.60 -14.89 -2.86
CA GLU A 453 22.21 -16.01 -2.14
C GLU A 453 22.49 -15.65 -0.68
N THR A 454 23.12 -14.50 -0.44
CA THR A 454 23.47 -14.04 0.91
C THR A 454 22.25 -13.88 1.79
N GLN A 455 21.14 -13.35 1.24
CA GLN A 455 19.89 -13.19 1.98
C GLN A 455 19.27 -14.54 2.35
N VAL A 456 19.16 -15.45 1.37
CA VAL A 456 18.60 -16.79 1.60
C VAL A 456 19.44 -17.54 2.63
N ARG A 457 20.77 -17.49 2.51
CA ARG A 457 21.70 -18.11 3.48
C ARG A 457 21.58 -17.49 4.88
N SER A 458 21.44 -16.17 4.98
CA SER A 458 21.27 -15.48 6.27
C SER A 458 19.92 -15.74 6.94
N ALA A 459 18.88 -16.02 6.14
CA ALA A 459 17.55 -16.36 6.61
C ALA A 459 17.41 -17.83 7.00
N PHE A 460 18.39 -18.68 6.69
CA PHE A 460 18.38 -20.09 7.04
C PHE A 460 18.26 -20.26 8.56
N GLY A 461 17.20 -20.95 9.02
CA GLY A 461 16.84 -21.07 10.43
C GLY A 461 15.80 -20.07 10.95
N ASN A 462 15.40 -19.09 10.14
CA ASN A 462 14.23 -18.25 10.37
C ASN A 462 13.14 -18.65 9.37
N SER A 463 12.33 -19.67 9.69
CA SER A 463 11.37 -20.26 8.76
C SER A 463 10.44 -19.22 8.09
N PRO A 464 9.90 -18.21 8.79
CA PRO A 464 9.07 -17.17 8.16
C PRO A 464 9.81 -16.31 7.14
N MET A 465 11.04 -15.89 7.44
CA MET A 465 11.84 -15.08 6.50
C MET A 465 12.34 -15.92 5.33
N PHE A 466 12.79 -17.14 5.60
CA PHE A 466 13.29 -18.07 4.60
C PHE A 466 12.20 -18.42 3.57
N ALA A 467 10.99 -18.74 4.04
CA ALA A 467 9.82 -19.01 3.19
C ALA A 467 9.46 -17.82 2.29
N LYS A 468 9.55 -16.57 2.81
CA LYS A 468 9.29 -15.37 2.00
C LYS A 468 10.29 -15.17 0.87
N LEU A 469 11.56 -15.49 1.11
CA LEU A 469 12.63 -15.33 0.13
C LEU A 469 12.66 -16.45 -0.91
N THR A 470 12.32 -17.68 -0.52
CA THR A 470 12.45 -18.89 -1.37
C THR A 470 11.12 -19.41 -1.92
N HIS A 471 10.00 -18.91 -1.41
CA HIS A 471 8.66 -19.45 -1.63
C HIS A 471 8.43 -20.89 -1.14
N LEU A 472 9.37 -21.45 -0.37
CA LEU A 472 9.23 -22.74 0.28
C LEU A 472 8.20 -22.70 1.43
N PRO A 473 7.61 -23.84 1.82
CA PRO A 473 6.59 -23.92 2.86
C PRO A 473 7.13 -23.49 4.24
N VAL A 474 6.25 -22.84 5.00
CA VAL A 474 6.49 -22.41 6.39
C VAL A 474 5.76 -23.28 7.43
N SER A 475 4.96 -24.24 6.96
CA SER A 475 4.13 -25.11 7.79
C SER A 475 3.83 -26.43 7.06
N GLY A 476 3.38 -27.45 7.80
CA GLY A 476 2.97 -28.75 7.25
C GLY A 476 1.46 -28.99 7.32
N ILE A 477 1.08 -30.24 7.05
CA ILE A 477 -0.32 -30.66 6.95
C ILE A 477 -1.08 -30.54 8.28
N ARG A 478 -0.41 -30.66 9.44
CA ARG A 478 -1.04 -30.48 10.76
C ARG A 478 -1.54 -29.06 10.97
N GLN A 479 -0.68 -28.08 10.69
CA GLN A 479 -1.05 -26.67 10.81
C GLN A 479 -2.14 -26.31 9.79
N ALA A 480 -2.12 -26.93 8.60
CA ALA A 480 -3.20 -26.81 7.63
C ALA A 480 -4.53 -27.38 8.20
N GLY A 481 -4.51 -28.58 8.79
CA GLY A 481 -5.68 -29.21 9.41
C GLY A 481 -6.23 -28.49 10.65
N GLN A 482 -5.41 -27.71 11.36
CA GLN A 482 -5.87 -26.81 12.44
C GLN A 482 -6.62 -25.59 11.89
N SER A 483 -6.31 -25.14 10.67
CA SER A 483 -6.93 -23.95 10.09
C SER A 483 -8.32 -24.24 9.51
N ARG A 484 -8.53 -25.43 8.96
CA ARG A 484 -9.81 -25.95 8.46
C ARG A 484 -9.75 -27.48 8.33
N PRO A 485 -10.91 -28.19 8.30
CA PRO A 485 -10.95 -29.64 8.11
C PRO A 485 -10.23 -30.06 6.82
N LEU A 486 -9.46 -31.16 6.86
CA LEU A 486 -8.69 -31.62 5.71
C LEU A 486 -9.57 -32.01 4.52
N ALA A 487 -10.78 -32.54 4.79
CA ALA A 487 -11.75 -32.86 3.74
C ALA A 487 -12.19 -31.62 2.92
N ASP A 488 -12.12 -30.41 3.49
CA ASP A 488 -12.54 -29.16 2.83
C ASP A 488 -11.50 -28.64 1.81
N TYR A 489 -10.32 -29.28 1.73
CA TYR A 489 -9.32 -28.98 0.70
C TYR A 489 -9.70 -29.56 -0.67
N GLY A 490 -10.77 -30.36 -0.77
CA GLY A 490 -11.31 -30.88 -2.02
C GLY A 490 -10.27 -31.70 -2.80
N GLU A 491 -10.09 -31.39 -4.09
CA GLU A 491 -9.15 -32.12 -4.98
C GLU A 491 -7.66 -31.98 -4.62
N GLN A 492 -7.33 -31.12 -3.66
CA GLN A 492 -5.95 -30.87 -3.20
C GLN A 492 -5.51 -31.86 -2.13
N VAL A 493 -6.43 -32.55 -1.46
CA VAL A 493 -6.12 -33.60 -0.49
C VAL A 493 -6.32 -34.98 -1.10
N LEU A 494 -5.39 -35.89 -0.81
CA LEU A 494 -5.43 -37.29 -1.22
C LEU A 494 -5.39 -38.17 0.02
N PHE A 495 -6.22 -39.20 0.03
CA PHE A 495 -6.26 -40.24 1.05
C PHE A 495 -5.77 -41.52 0.42
N PHE A 496 -4.78 -42.18 1.00
CA PHE A 496 -4.20 -43.41 0.47
C PHE A 496 -4.41 -44.57 1.43
N GLN A 497 -4.82 -45.72 0.92
CA GLN A 497 -4.94 -46.95 1.71
C GLN A 497 -4.24 -48.11 1.00
N ARG A 498 -3.47 -48.91 1.73
CA ARG A 498 -2.91 -50.16 1.23
C ARG A 498 -4.02 -51.12 0.86
N GLY A 499 -3.88 -51.75 -0.31
CA GLY A 499 -4.71 -52.89 -0.69
C GLY A 499 -4.64 -53.96 0.41
N ARG A 500 -5.79 -54.45 0.87
CA ARG A 500 -5.84 -55.65 1.69
C ARG A 500 -5.50 -56.83 0.78
N ASP A 501 -4.38 -57.49 1.05
CA ASP A 501 -4.11 -58.83 0.51
C ASP A 501 -5.09 -59.87 1.06
#